data_AF-A0A927X7Y6-F1
#
_entry.id   AF-A0A927X7Y6-F1
#
_cell.length_a   1.000
_cell.length_b   1.000
_cell.length_c   1.000
_cell.angle_alpha   90.00
_cell.angle_beta   90.00
_cell.angle_gamma   90.00
#
_symmetry.space_group_name_H-M   'P 1'
#
loop_
_entity.id
_entity.type
_entity.pdbx_description
1 polymer ?
#
loop_
_entity_poly.entity_id
_entity_poly.type
_entity_poly.pdbx_seq_one_letter_code
_entity_poly.pdbx_strand_id
1 'polypeptide(L)'
;MSDKFEAVLCIVNSGFSETVMDAARECGARGGTVINARGTAKEETEKLFNISIHPEKEIVLILVPADIKDAILHAIYQKVGLNSEGQGIAFSLPVDDVVGLTKIVKTSE
;
A
#
# COMPACT_ATOMS: atom_id res chain seq x y z
N MET A 1 -16.21 -13.70 -17.71
CA MET A 1 -15.80 -12.32 -17.39
C MET A 1 -14.41 -12.44 -16.81
N SER A 2 -13.39 -11.86 -17.47
CA SER A 2 -12.08 -11.74 -16.83
C SER A 2 -12.23 -10.74 -15.69
N ASP A 3 -12.13 -11.20 -14.45
CA ASP A 3 -12.09 -10.31 -13.30
C ASP A 3 -10.85 -9.43 -13.46
N LYS A 4 -11.04 -8.13 -13.67
CA LYS A 4 -9.94 -7.18 -13.80
C LYS A 4 -9.35 -6.92 -12.43
N PHE A 5 -8.03 -7.04 -12.31
CA PHE A 5 -7.31 -6.76 -11.08
C PHE A 5 -6.44 -5.52 -11.22
N GLU A 6 -6.22 -4.87 -10.09
CA GLU A 6 -5.34 -3.73 -9.93
C GLU A 6 -4.41 -4.00 -8.75
N ALA A 7 -3.15 -3.60 -8.89
CA ALA A 7 -2.20 -3.59 -7.80
C ALA A 7 -2.20 -2.20 -7.18
N VAL A 8 -2.68 -2.07 -5.95
CA VAL A 8 -2.56 -0.85 -5.16
C VAL A 8 -1.23 -0.90 -4.42
N LEU A 9 -0.40 0.13 -4.58
CA LEU A 9 0.87 0.30 -3.89
C LEU A 9 0.75 1.51 -2.97
N CYS A 10 1.19 1.35 -1.73
CA CYS A 10 1.34 2.45 -0.80
C CYS A 10 2.75 2.46 -0.23
N ILE A 11 3.46 3.57 -0.42
CA ILE A 11 4.79 3.80 0.14
C ILE A 11 4.60 4.66 1.40
N VAL A 12 5.03 4.17 2.56
CA VAL A 12 4.87 4.84 3.87
C VAL A 12 6.17 4.81 4.67
N ASN A 13 6.25 5.64 5.70
CA ASN A 13 7.26 5.49 6.76
C ASN A 13 7.18 4.10 7.39
N SER A 14 8.33 3.53 7.75
CA SER A 14 8.41 2.25 8.46
C SER A 14 7.55 2.27 9.73
N GLY A 15 6.78 1.21 9.95
CA GLY A 15 5.85 1.09 11.09
C GLY A 15 4.41 1.48 10.79
N PHE A 16 4.10 1.97 9.58
CA PHE A 16 2.74 2.34 9.16
C PHE A 16 2.08 1.33 8.22
N SER A 17 2.76 0.24 7.85
CA SER A 17 2.22 -0.79 6.96
C SER A 17 0.92 -1.43 7.47
N GLU A 18 0.77 -1.62 8.79
CA GLU A 18 -0.46 -2.15 9.38
C GLU A 18 -1.63 -1.17 9.24
N THR A 19 -1.40 0.13 9.47
CA THR A 19 -2.42 1.17 9.28
C THR A 19 -2.90 1.26 7.82
N VAL A 20 -1.98 1.08 6.86
CA VAL A 20 -2.35 0.96 5.44
C VAL A 20 -3.27 -0.23 5.21
N MET A 21 -2.90 -1.41 5.74
CA MET A 21 -3.69 -2.61 5.53
C MET A 21 -5.05 -2.55 6.22
N ASP A 22 -5.17 -1.92 7.38
CA ASP A 22 -6.45 -1.74 8.05
C ASP A 22 -7.39 -0.83 7.23
N ALA A 23 -6.88 0.29 6.72
CA ALA A 23 -7.66 1.16 5.83
C ALA A 23 -8.11 0.43 4.56
N ALA A 24 -7.25 -0.43 3.99
CA ALA A 24 -7.60 -1.23 2.82
C ALA A 24 -8.63 -2.33 3.14
N ARG A 25 -8.53 -2.97 4.32
CA ARG A 25 -9.47 -4.01 4.78
C ARG A 25 -10.88 -3.47 5.00
N GLU A 26 -11.01 -2.24 5.50
CA GLU A 26 -12.30 -1.53 5.61
C GLU A 26 -13.03 -1.45 4.25
N CYS A 27 -12.28 -1.48 3.14
CA CYS A 27 -12.78 -1.42 1.77
C CYS A 27 -12.85 -2.79 1.06
N GLY A 28 -12.66 -3.89 1.78
CA GLY A 28 -12.77 -5.25 1.23
C GLY A 28 -11.45 -5.87 0.73
N ALA A 29 -10.30 -5.23 0.94
CA ALA A 29 -9.01 -5.89 0.72
C ALA A 29 -8.80 -7.03 1.72
N ARG A 30 -8.26 -8.16 1.27
CA ARG A 30 -8.03 -9.34 2.13
C ARG A 30 -6.66 -9.34 2.79
N GLY A 31 -5.68 -8.77 2.12
CA GLY A 31 -4.28 -8.83 2.52
C GLY A 31 -3.38 -8.14 1.51
N GLY A 32 -2.11 -8.04 1.84
CA GLY A 32 -1.10 -7.45 0.99
C GLY A 32 0.28 -8.01 1.34
N THR A 33 1.27 -7.61 0.56
CA THR A 33 2.68 -7.90 0.79
C THR A 33 3.38 -6.63 1.24
N VAL A 34 4.13 -6.71 2.33
CA VAL A 34 4.96 -5.61 2.81
C VAL A 34 6.39 -5.82 2.31
N ILE A 35 6.96 -4.79 1.69
CA ILE A 35 8.32 -4.79 1.16
C ILE A 35 9.10 -3.70 1.88
N ASN A 36 10.21 -4.08 2.51
CA ASN A 36 11.12 -3.13 3.13
C ASN A 36 11.82 -2.30 2.05
N ALA A 37 11.83 -0.99 2.22
CA ALA A 37 12.32 -0.04 1.25
C ALA A 37 13.05 1.13 1.95
N ARG A 38 13.55 2.06 1.12
CA ARG A 38 14.33 3.20 1.58
C ARG A 38 13.96 4.44 0.79
N GLY A 39 13.75 5.55 1.47
CA GLY A 39 13.44 6.83 0.83
C GLY A 39 14.66 7.42 0.13
N THR A 40 14.44 8.06 -1.02
CA THR A 40 15.47 8.77 -1.80
C THR A 40 15.12 10.24 -2.06
N ALA A 41 13.92 10.68 -1.69
CA ALA A 41 13.33 11.95 -2.12
C ALA A 41 13.98 13.20 -1.49
N LYS A 42 14.73 13.04 -0.40
CA LYS A 42 15.53 14.11 0.17
C LYS A 42 16.92 13.58 0.46
N GLU A 43 17.91 14.47 0.39
CA GLU A 43 19.15 14.37 1.16
C GLU A 43 18.87 14.42 2.67
N GLU A 44 17.81 13.77 3.17
CA GLU A 44 17.66 13.36 4.57
C GLU A 44 18.63 12.20 4.83
N THR A 45 19.88 12.44 4.46
CA THR A 45 21.02 11.88 5.15
C THR A 45 21.07 12.67 6.45
N GLU A 46 20.22 12.34 7.42
CA GLU A 46 20.40 12.89 8.75
C GLU A 46 21.79 12.42 9.22
N LYS A 47 22.73 13.37 9.32
CA LYS A 47 24.07 13.11 9.84
C LYS A 47 23.99 13.02 11.35
N LEU A 48 23.50 11.89 11.85
CA LEU A 48 23.66 11.54 13.26
C LEU A 48 25.04 10.89 13.40
N PHE A 49 25.94 11.52 14.16
CA PHE A 49 27.31 11.01 14.38
C PHE A 49 28.15 10.78 13.11
N ASN A 50 28.03 11.65 12.09
CA ASN A 50 28.70 11.50 10.78
C ASN A 50 28.33 10.22 9.98
N ILE A 51 27.28 9.51 10.38
CA ILE A 51 26.78 8.34 9.65
C ILE A 51 25.62 8.79 8.76
N SER A 52 25.62 8.33 7.51
CA SER A 52 24.51 8.56 6.59
C SER A 52 23.33 7.66 6.94
N ILE A 53 22.32 8.19 7.63
CA ILE A 53 21.08 7.47 7.90
C ILE A 53 20.12 7.73 6.74
N HIS A 54 19.59 6.67 6.15
CA HIS A 54 18.53 6.78 5.16
C HIS A 54 17.18 6.50 5.82
N PRO A 55 16.11 7.24 5.46
CA PRO A 55 14.79 6.99 6.01
C PRO A 55 14.28 5.62 5.58
N GLU A 56 13.98 4.76 6.55
CA GLU A 56 13.35 3.46 6.32
C GLU A 56 11.90 3.65 5.88
N LYS A 57 11.52 2.93 4.82
CA LYS A 57 10.18 2.97 4.25
C LYS A 57 9.65 1.54 4.15
N GLU A 58 8.34 1.43 4.08
CA GLU A 58 7.65 0.20 3.74
C GLU A 58 6.77 0.44 2.52
N ILE A 59 6.74 -0.54 1.60
CA ILE A 59 5.80 -0.56 0.49
C ILE A 59 4.79 -1.66 0.76
N VAL A 60 3.52 -1.28 0.86
CA VAL A 60 2.41 -2.22 0.95
C VAL A 60 1.82 -2.40 -0.45
N LEU A 61 1.95 -3.61 -0.98
CA LEU A 61 1.38 -4.05 -2.25
C LEU A 61 0.11 -4.85 -2.00
N ILE A 62 -1.02 -4.40 -2.54
CA ILE A 62 -2.33 -5.00 -2.34
C ILE A 62 -2.93 -5.33 -3.69
N LEU A 63 -3.17 -6.60 -3.96
CA LEU A 63 -3.82 -7.04 -5.20
C LEU A 63 -5.33 -7.13 -4.97
N VAL A 64 -6.09 -6.38 -5.76
CA VAL A 64 -7.54 -6.22 -5.55
C VAL A 64 -8.33 -6.27 -6.86
N PRO A 65 -9.61 -6.69 -6.80
CA PRO A 65 -10.55 -6.42 -7.87
C PRO A 65 -10.59 -4.92 -8.24
N ALA A 66 -10.65 -4.62 -9.53
CA ALA A 66 -10.55 -3.25 -10.02
C ALA A 66 -11.71 -2.34 -9.56
N ASP A 67 -12.84 -2.91 -9.17
CA ASP A 67 -14.03 -2.19 -8.67
C ASP A 67 -13.85 -1.60 -7.27
N ILE A 68 -12.95 -2.14 -6.44
CA ILE A 68 -12.68 -1.64 -5.07
C ILE A 68 -11.44 -0.75 -4.97
N LYS A 69 -10.66 -0.63 -6.05
CA LYS A 69 -9.40 0.14 -6.10
C LYS A 69 -9.53 1.56 -5.59
N ASP A 70 -10.50 2.32 -6.13
CA ASP A 70 -10.61 3.76 -5.85
C ASP A 70 -10.98 3.99 -4.37
N ALA A 71 -11.88 3.17 -3.83
CA ALA A 71 -12.24 3.20 -2.42
C ALA A 71 -11.01 2.97 -1.52
N ILE A 72 -10.18 1.99 -1.87
CA ILE A 72 -8.93 1.69 -1.15
C ILE A 72 -7.94 2.86 -1.22
N LEU A 73 -7.71 3.43 -2.42
CA LEU A 73 -6.80 4.58 -2.57
C LEU A 73 -7.22 5.75 -1.69
N HIS A 74 -8.51 6.07 -1.65
CA HIS A 74 -9.05 7.14 -0.81
C HIS A 74 -8.93 6.83 0.69
N ALA A 75 -9.29 5.62 1.11
CA ALA A 75 -9.21 5.21 2.52
C ALA A 75 -7.77 5.23 3.05
N ILE A 76 -6.83 4.71 2.27
CA ILE A 76 -5.39 4.75 2.60
C ILE A 76 -4.94 6.22 2.72
N TYR A 77 -5.24 7.06 1.74
CA TYR A 77 -4.77 8.46 1.77
C TYR A 77 -5.36 9.26 2.95
N GLN A 78 -6.60 8.98 3.36
CA GLN A 78 -7.18 9.62 4.53
C GLN A 78 -6.46 9.26 5.84
N LYS A 79 -5.97 8.01 5.98
CA LYS A 79 -5.34 7.53 7.22
C LYS A 79 -3.83 7.79 7.24
N VAL A 80 -3.16 7.57 6.12
CA VAL A 80 -1.69 7.61 6.01
C VAL A 80 -1.17 8.60 4.97
N GLY A 81 -1.97 9.59 4.54
CA GLY A 81 -1.57 10.55 3.51
C GLY A 81 -0.40 11.47 3.92
N LEU A 82 -0.03 12.39 3.04
CA LEU A 82 1.15 13.27 3.20
C LEU A 82 1.15 14.11 4.48
N ASN A 83 -0.03 14.40 5.03
CA ASN A 83 -0.20 15.21 6.24
C ASN A 83 -0.24 14.37 7.54
N SER A 84 -0.10 13.05 7.46
CA SER A 84 0.01 12.19 8.65
C SER A 84 1.46 11.78 8.89
N GLU A 85 1.70 11.15 10.05
CA GLU A 85 3.02 10.61 10.41
C GLU A 85 3.50 9.52 9.44
N GLY A 86 2.59 8.86 8.72
CA GLY A 86 2.91 7.86 7.70
C GLY A 86 3.49 8.47 6.42
N GLN A 87 3.20 9.75 6.13
CA GLN A 87 3.65 10.49 4.94
C GLN A 87 3.54 9.67 3.64
N GLY A 88 2.40 9.03 3.47
CA GLY A 88 2.19 8.00 2.48
C GLY A 88 1.85 8.53 1.10
N ILE A 89 2.33 7.81 0.10
CA ILE A 89 1.95 7.98 -1.32
C ILE A 89 1.29 6.69 -1.76
N ALA A 90 0.04 6.77 -2.20
CA ALA A 90 -0.71 5.63 -2.73
C ALA A 90 -0.99 5.81 -4.22
N PHE A 91 -0.79 4.75 -5.00
CA PHE A 91 -1.07 4.70 -6.43
C PHE A 91 -1.46 3.28 -6.85
N SER A 92 -1.93 3.11 -8.08
CA SER A 92 -2.28 1.80 -8.61
C SER A 92 -1.62 1.53 -9.96
N LEU A 93 -1.45 0.24 -10.27
CA LEU A 93 -0.99 -0.25 -11.56
C LEU A 93 -1.97 -1.31 -12.08
N PRO A 94 -2.31 -1.29 -13.38
CA PRO A 94 -3.14 -2.33 -13.98
C PRO A 94 -2.41 -3.67 -13.94
N VAL A 95 -3.16 -4.75 -13.70
CA VAL A 95 -2.64 -6.12 -13.72
C VAL A 95 -3.33 -6.89 -14.83
N ASP A 96 -2.53 -7.34 -15.81
CA ASP A 96 -3.03 -8.03 -17.00
C ASP A 96 -3.55 -9.44 -16.65
N ASP A 97 -2.75 -10.20 -15.89
CA ASP A 97 -3.06 -11.58 -15.51
C ASP A 97 -2.69 -11.86 -14.06
N VAL A 98 -3.48 -12.71 -13.40
CA VAL A 98 -3.25 -13.13 -12.03
C VAL A 98 -3.41 -14.64 -11.91
N VAL A 99 -2.45 -15.29 -11.23
CA VAL A 99 -2.48 -16.73 -10.92
C VAL A 99 -2.23 -16.93 -9.42
N GLY A 100 -2.83 -17.96 -8.83
CA GLY A 100 -2.60 -18.32 -7.42
C GLY A 100 -3.56 -17.68 -6.41
N LEU A 101 -4.56 -16.92 -6.87
CA LEU A 101 -5.66 -16.47 -5.99
C LEU A 101 -6.62 -17.61 -5.69
N THR A 102 -6.88 -17.88 -4.42
CA THR A 102 -7.99 -18.75 -4.00
C THR A 102 -9.31 -18.06 -4.33
N LYS A 103 -10.27 -18.78 -4.96
CA LYS A 103 -11.58 -18.24 -5.39
C LYS A 103 -12.19 -17.32 -4.33
N ILE A 104 -12.53 -16.10 -4.75
CA ILE A 104 -13.35 -15.18 -3.96
C ILE A 104 -14.73 -15.80 -3.86
N VAL A 105 -15.03 -16.45 -2.73
CA VAL A 105 -16.40 -16.86 -2.42
C VAL A 105 -17.15 -15.57 -2.11
N LYS A 106 -17.92 -15.06 -3.07
CA LYS A 106 -18.97 -14.09 -2.76
C LYS A 106 -20.02 -14.85 -1.94
N THR A 107 -19.99 -14.68 -0.62
CA THR A 107 -21.13 -15.06 0.21
C THR A 107 -22.24 -14.07 -0.11
N SER A 108 -23.10 -14.47 -1.05
CA SER A 108 -24.41 -13.85 -1.24
C SER A 108 -25.31 -14.28 -0.07
N GLU A 109 -25.64 -13.32 0.79
CA GLU A 109 -26.86 -13.35 1.62
C GLU A 109 -28.04 -12.81 0.81
#